data_AF-A0A1Z9Q4I4-F1
#
_entry.id   AF-A0A1Z9Q4I4-F1
#
_cell.length_a   1.000
_cell.length_b   1.000
_cell.length_c   1.000
_cell.angle_alpha   90.00
_cell.angle_beta   90.00
_cell.angle_gamma   90.00
#
_symmetry.space_group_name_H-M   'P 1'
#
loop_
_entity.id
_entity.type
_entity.pdbx_description
1 polymer ?
#
loop_
_entity_poly.entity_id
_entity_poly.type
_entity_poly.pdbx_seq_one_letter_code
_entity_poly.pdbx_strand_id
1 'polypeptide(L)'
;MAYFSHLPDCYIGKGIDDDESFNYQLVKNLFRRISIRDDLNKYITMFEVQTLPDGLKPFEVAKRVTGDEGLDWLILILNNITDIYNQWPKKEEDLAKYVLEKYGSYDEVHHYETQKVIWEVSGKEDIVIFEKGIEVNEDFIATLPDGTVKSKEQSIYPVSNYEHESFLNDKKRFIKIPTAELVNKMLSEIDELLAYEYHSELDDFNNKKTLLNVAQRFLDTRGYVSGSETISLNQLGAIVSYDNGPGSKTVRIEDAEDTTASTTQTTSSTTTNTSTTTTTTTLSSSTTRTFDGGEAATSSY
;
A
#
# COMPACT_ATOMS: atom_id res chain seq x y z
N MET A 1 11.08 -23.78 6.86
CA MET A 1 9.63 -23.44 6.71
C MET A 1 9.49 -22.10 5.97
N ALA A 2 8.41 -21.85 5.22
CA ALA A 2 8.23 -20.59 4.48
C ALA A 2 7.39 -19.57 5.27
N TYR A 3 7.74 -18.28 5.24
CA TYR A 3 7.06 -17.19 5.99
C TYR A 3 5.53 -17.29 6.04
N PHE A 4 4.89 -17.48 4.88
CA PHE A 4 3.44 -17.47 4.76
C PHE A 4 2.73 -18.62 5.48
N SER A 5 3.44 -19.67 5.90
CA SER A 5 2.82 -20.74 6.70
C SER A 5 2.52 -20.30 8.13
N HIS A 6 3.26 -19.31 8.66
CA HIS A 6 3.10 -18.77 10.01
C HIS A 6 1.93 -17.78 10.13
N LEU A 7 1.46 -17.24 9.00
CA LEU A 7 0.31 -16.34 8.99
C LEU A 7 -0.97 -17.11 9.32
N PRO A 8 -1.84 -16.54 10.17
CA PRO A 8 -3.12 -17.17 10.50
C PRO A 8 -4.07 -17.05 9.31
N ASP A 9 -5.09 -17.92 9.29
CA ASP A 9 -6.05 -17.95 8.18
C ASP A 9 -7.24 -17.02 8.45
N CYS A 10 -7.80 -16.43 7.40
CA CYS A 10 -9.03 -15.65 7.47
C CYS A 10 -9.99 -16.04 6.35
N TYR A 11 -11.29 -15.91 6.63
CA TYR A 11 -12.32 -16.06 5.64
C TYR A 11 -12.50 -14.76 4.85
N ILE A 12 -12.39 -14.86 3.53
CA ILE A 12 -12.64 -13.76 2.59
C ILE A 12 -13.88 -14.09 1.77
N GLY A 13 -14.75 -13.09 1.56
CA GLY A 13 -15.92 -13.23 0.70
C GLY A 13 -15.51 -13.43 -0.77
N LYS A 14 -16.06 -14.45 -1.40
CA LYS A 14 -15.98 -14.75 -2.83
C LYS A 14 -17.35 -14.44 -3.43
N GLY A 15 -17.43 -13.37 -4.20
CA GLY A 15 -18.66 -12.91 -4.86
C GLY A 15 -18.58 -11.41 -5.13
N ILE A 16 -18.44 -11.06 -6.41
CA ILE A 16 -18.55 -9.68 -6.91
C ILE A 16 -19.89 -9.48 -7.65
N ASP A 17 -20.56 -10.58 -8.01
CA ASP A 17 -21.79 -10.55 -8.78
C ASP A 17 -23.02 -10.55 -7.87
N ASP A 18 -24.01 -9.70 -8.21
CA ASP A 18 -25.21 -9.44 -7.41
C ASP A 18 -26.15 -10.67 -7.26
N ASP A 19 -25.94 -11.75 -8.03
CA ASP A 19 -26.83 -12.91 -8.11
C ASP A 19 -26.31 -14.15 -7.33
N GLU A 20 -25.13 -14.04 -6.71
CA GLU A 20 -24.54 -15.10 -5.88
C GLU A 20 -24.60 -14.78 -4.38
N SER A 21 -24.97 -15.78 -3.57
CA SER A 21 -24.90 -15.68 -2.10
C SER A 21 -23.45 -15.51 -1.63
N PHE A 22 -23.24 -14.87 -0.47
CA PHE A 22 -21.87 -14.67 0.05
C PHE A 22 -21.18 -16.01 0.34
N ASN A 23 -20.28 -16.42 -0.55
CA ASN A 23 -19.41 -17.56 -0.33
C ASN A 23 -18.15 -17.10 0.41
N TYR A 24 -17.61 -17.92 1.30
CA TYR A 24 -16.36 -17.61 1.99
C TYR A 24 -15.27 -18.60 1.55
N GLN A 25 -14.08 -18.08 1.27
CA GLN A 25 -12.89 -18.87 1.02
C GLN A 25 -11.87 -18.64 2.13
N LEU A 26 -11.24 -19.71 2.60
CA LEU A 26 -10.15 -19.65 3.57
C LEU A 26 -8.86 -19.24 2.85
N VAL A 27 -8.23 -18.17 3.31
CA VAL A 27 -6.99 -17.60 2.74
C VAL A 27 -6.04 -17.20 3.88
N LYS A 28 -4.73 -17.14 3.63
CA LYS A 28 -3.78 -16.57 4.60
C LYS A 28 -4.03 -15.07 4.81
N ASN A 29 -3.96 -14.61 6.05
CA ASN A 29 -4.12 -13.19 6.36
C ASN A 29 -2.81 -12.41 6.11
N LEU A 30 -2.72 -11.76 4.94
CA LEU A 30 -1.59 -10.88 4.59
C LEU A 30 -1.68 -9.47 5.21
N PHE A 31 -2.80 -9.11 5.83
CA PHE A 31 -2.96 -7.79 6.45
C PHE A 31 -2.24 -7.68 7.80
N ARG A 32 -1.84 -8.82 8.37
CA ARG A 32 -0.96 -8.85 9.54
C ARG A 32 0.49 -8.79 9.09
N ARG A 33 1.17 -7.73 9.50
CA ARG A 33 2.61 -7.53 9.28
C ARG A 33 3.29 -7.34 10.62
N ILE A 34 4.39 -8.04 10.83
CA ILE A 34 5.30 -7.81 11.95
C ILE A 34 6.38 -6.84 11.51
N SER A 35 6.73 -5.95 12.42
CA SER A 35 7.89 -5.07 12.29
C SER A 35 8.67 -5.14 13.60
N ILE A 36 9.99 -5.01 13.48
CA ILE A 36 10.86 -5.00 14.65
C ILE A 36 10.82 -3.60 15.26
N ARG A 37 10.75 -3.55 16.59
CA ARG A 37 10.83 -2.29 17.32
C ARG A 37 12.20 -1.67 17.13
N ASP A 38 12.25 -0.39 16.77
CA ASP A 38 13.50 0.33 16.51
C ASP A 38 14.47 0.33 17.70
N ASP A 39 13.95 0.25 18.93
CA ASP A 39 14.74 0.17 20.16
C ASP A 39 15.57 -1.12 20.28
N LEU A 40 15.22 -2.18 19.54
CA LEU A 40 15.95 -3.44 19.57
C LEU A 40 17.39 -3.27 19.06
N ASN A 41 17.63 -2.25 18.22
CA ASN A 41 18.95 -1.89 17.72
C ASN A 41 19.95 -1.49 18.82
N LYS A 42 19.48 -1.15 20.02
CA LYS A 42 20.34 -0.82 21.17
C LYS A 42 21.00 -2.06 21.79
N TYR A 43 20.44 -3.25 21.55
CA TYR A 43 20.96 -4.51 22.09
C TYR A 43 21.99 -5.13 21.14
N ILE A 44 23.18 -4.53 21.09
CA ILE A 44 24.29 -4.89 20.19
C ILE A 44 24.76 -6.35 20.39
N THR A 45 24.60 -6.92 21.58
CA THR A 45 25.07 -8.29 21.89
C THR A 45 24.26 -9.40 21.21
N MET A 46 23.09 -9.06 20.67
CA MET A 46 22.17 -10.03 20.07
C MET A 46 22.32 -10.14 18.55
N PHE A 47 23.05 -9.19 17.93
CA PHE A 47 23.20 -9.09 16.49
C PHE A 47 24.66 -9.00 16.10
N GLU A 48 25.01 -9.69 15.02
CA GLU A 48 26.30 -9.57 14.38
C GLU A 48 26.14 -8.83 13.06
N VAL A 49 27.03 -7.88 12.76
CA VAL A 49 27.05 -7.20 11.46
C VAL A 49 28.03 -7.95 10.57
N GLN A 50 27.53 -8.48 9.45
CA GLN A 50 28.34 -9.18 8.46
C GLN A 50 28.31 -8.44 7.13
N THR A 51 29.46 -8.44 6.43
CA THR A 51 29.54 -7.99 5.04
C THR A 51 29.20 -9.13 4.10
N LEU A 52 28.28 -8.88 3.17
CA LEU A 52 27.88 -9.84 2.15
C LEU A 52 28.92 -9.93 1.02
N PRO A 53 29.33 -11.15 0.64
CA PRO A 53 30.03 -11.39 -0.62
C PRO A 53 29.17 -10.98 -1.82
N ASP A 54 29.82 -10.79 -2.97
CA ASP A 54 29.11 -10.38 -4.17
C ASP A 54 28.18 -11.47 -4.73
N GLY A 55 26.99 -11.06 -5.14
CA GLY A 55 25.98 -11.95 -5.74
C GLY A 55 25.23 -12.88 -4.79
N LEU A 56 25.45 -12.78 -3.47
CA LEU A 56 24.78 -13.65 -2.50
C LEU A 56 23.29 -13.27 -2.36
N LYS A 57 22.41 -14.27 -2.41
CA LYS A 57 20.96 -14.07 -2.28
C LYS A 57 20.48 -14.26 -0.83
N PRO A 58 19.35 -13.65 -0.42
CA PRO A 58 18.85 -13.77 0.96
C PRO A 58 18.72 -15.21 1.48
N PHE A 59 18.22 -16.13 0.65
CA PHE A 59 18.08 -17.54 1.04
C PHE A 59 19.41 -18.26 1.28
N GLU A 60 20.47 -17.87 0.56
CA GLU A 60 21.82 -18.41 0.74
C GLU A 60 22.44 -17.90 2.04
N VAL A 61 22.17 -16.63 2.38
CA VAL A 61 22.56 -16.05 3.68
C VAL A 61 21.86 -16.81 4.80
N ALA A 62 20.55 -17.02 4.69
CA ALA A 62 19.76 -17.77 5.67
C ALA A 62 20.34 -19.16 5.89
N LYS A 63 20.58 -19.90 4.81
CA LYS A 63 21.23 -21.22 4.89
C LYS A 63 22.54 -21.20 5.66
N ARG A 64 23.37 -20.18 5.47
CA ARG A 64 24.68 -20.06 6.11
C ARG A 64 24.57 -19.73 7.61
N VAL A 65 23.59 -18.93 7.98
CA VAL A 65 23.40 -18.44 9.36
C VAL A 65 22.57 -19.42 10.19
N THR A 66 21.40 -19.79 9.70
CA THR A 66 20.37 -20.55 10.44
C THR A 66 20.35 -22.03 10.07
N GLY A 67 20.98 -22.41 8.95
CA GLY A 67 20.92 -23.76 8.41
C GLY A 67 19.65 -24.07 7.59
N ASP A 68 18.66 -23.18 7.59
CA ASP A 68 17.41 -23.31 6.81
C ASP A 68 17.29 -22.16 5.79
N GLU A 69 17.23 -22.53 4.51
CA GLU A 69 17.02 -21.60 3.39
C GLU A 69 15.66 -20.88 3.49
N GLY A 70 14.67 -21.50 4.13
CA GLY A 70 13.31 -20.95 4.27
C GLY A 70 13.19 -19.82 5.31
N LEU A 71 14.25 -19.54 6.08
CA LEU A 71 14.27 -18.47 7.09
C LEU A 71 14.85 -17.14 6.55
N ASP A 72 14.88 -16.97 5.23
CA ASP A 72 15.35 -15.77 4.54
C ASP A 72 14.57 -14.51 4.92
N TRP A 73 13.25 -14.64 5.01
CA TRP A 73 12.35 -13.58 5.44
C TRP A 73 12.67 -13.02 6.82
N LEU A 74 13.20 -13.83 7.75
CA LEU A 74 13.58 -13.37 9.09
C LEU A 74 14.74 -12.36 9.01
N ILE A 75 15.71 -12.64 8.14
CA ILE A 75 16.84 -11.73 7.89
C ILE A 75 16.37 -10.45 7.20
N LEU A 76 15.41 -10.57 6.28
CA LEU A 76 14.82 -9.40 5.61
C LEU A 76 14.06 -8.51 6.60
N ILE A 77 13.22 -9.07 7.47
CA ILE A 77 12.51 -8.33 8.51
C ILE A 77 13.51 -7.67 9.46
N LEU A 78 14.58 -8.38 9.86
CA LEU A 78 15.63 -7.85 10.74
C LEU A 78 16.29 -6.58 10.21
N ASN A 79 16.54 -6.55 8.90
CA ASN A 79 17.17 -5.40 8.25
C ASN A 79 16.15 -4.38 7.76
N ASN A 80 14.86 -4.56 8.08
CA ASN A 80 13.74 -3.76 7.60
C ASN A 80 13.73 -3.65 6.06
N ILE A 81 14.08 -4.73 5.37
CA ILE A 81 14.11 -4.80 3.92
C ILE A 81 12.71 -5.14 3.43
N THR A 82 12.07 -4.18 2.77
CA THR A 82 10.73 -4.35 2.17
C THR A 82 10.79 -4.68 0.69
N ASP A 83 11.80 -4.16 -0.01
CA ASP A 83 11.98 -4.36 -1.44
C ASP A 83 13.35 -4.99 -1.71
N ILE A 84 13.32 -6.30 -1.95
CA ILE A 84 14.52 -7.11 -2.18
C ILE A 84 15.25 -6.65 -3.45
N TYR A 85 14.56 -6.15 -4.47
CA TYR A 85 15.21 -5.82 -5.74
C TYR A 85 16.07 -4.56 -5.65
N ASN A 86 15.65 -3.58 -4.84
CA ASN A 86 16.31 -2.29 -4.72
C ASN A 86 17.18 -2.13 -3.47
N GLN A 87 16.79 -2.74 -2.36
CA GLN A 87 17.47 -2.59 -1.07
C GLN A 87 18.52 -3.67 -0.84
N TRP A 88 18.41 -4.82 -1.51
CA TRP A 88 19.47 -5.84 -1.45
C TRP A 88 20.69 -5.41 -2.28
N PRO A 89 21.92 -5.71 -1.83
CA PRO A 89 23.11 -5.42 -2.61
C PRO A 89 23.07 -6.15 -3.96
N LYS A 90 23.28 -5.40 -5.03
CA LYS A 90 23.34 -5.90 -6.41
C LYS A 90 24.74 -6.42 -6.70
N LYS A 91 24.82 -7.43 -7.57
CA LYS A 91 26.08 -7.85 -8.18
C LYS A 91 26.63 -6.74 -9.07
N GLU A 92 27.94 -6.63 -9.22
CA GLU A 92 28.59 -5.58 -10.01
C GLU A 92 28.04 -5.44 -11.44
N GLU A 93 27.84 -6.55 -12.14
CA GLU A 93 27.27 -6.58 -13.50
C GLU A 93 25.85 -5.99 -13.58
N ASP A 94 25.03 -6.23 -12.55
CA ASP A 94 23.65 -5.75 -12.48
C ASP A 94 23.60 -4.30 -11.99
N LEU A 95 24.56 -3.90 -11.17
CA LEU A 95 24.75 -2.50 -10.77
C LEU A 95 25.09 -1.64 -11.98
N ALA A 96 26.01 -2.09 -12.85
CA ALA A 96 26.34 -1.38 -14.09
C ALA A 96 25.08 -1.16 -14.95
N LYS A 97 24.30 -2.22 -15.21
CA LYS A 97 23.04 -2.09 -15.97
C LYS A 97 22.07 -1.12 -15.30
N TYR A 98 21.95 -1.16 -13.97
CA TYR A 98 21.10 -0.26 -13.21
C TYR A 98 21.54 1.22 -13.35
N VAL A 99 22.84 1.49 -13.29
CA VAL A 99 23.41 2.83 -13.51
C VAL A 99 23.09 3.32 -14.93
N LEU A 100 23.27 2.46 -15.94
CA LEU A 100 22.96 2.80 -17.33
C LEU A 100 21.47 3.09 -17.54
N GLU A 101 20.59 2.27 -16.95
CA GLU A 101 19.13 2.46 -17.05
C GLU A 101 18.66 3.74 -16.36
N LYS A 102 19.27 4.07 -15.21
CA LYS A 102 18.89 5.22 -14.38
C LYS A 102 19.46 6.55 -14.89
N TYR A 103 20.72 6.56 -15.32
CA TYR A 103 21.45 7.79 -15.66
C TYR A 103 21.81 7.91 -17.16
N GLY A 104 21.78 6.82 -17.92
CA GLY A 104 22.18 6.80 -19.34
C GLY A 104 23.69 6.78 -19.57
N SER A 105 24.51 7.16 -18.59
CA SER A 105 25.99 7.16 -18.65
C SER A 105 26.63 6.75 -17.32
N TYR A 106 27.75 6.01 -17.40
CA TYR A 106 28.52 5.54 -16.23
C TYR A 106 29.45 6.61 -15.67
N ASP A 107 30.13 7.33 -16.57
CA ASP A 107 31.29 8.18 -16.25
C ASP A 107 30.90 9.65 -16.04
N GLU A 108 29.61 9.99 -16.20
CA GLU A 108 29.13 11.35 -15.97
C GLU A 108 29.22 11.70 -14.48
N VAL A 109 29.60 12.95 -14.20
CA VAL A 109 29.79 13.45 -12.84
C VAL A 109 28.43 13.58 -12.17
N HIS A 110 28.22 12.84 -11.08
CA HIS A 110 26.98 12.92 -10.30
C HIS A 110 27.02 14.11 -9.33
N HIS A 111 28.12 14.23 -8.60
CA HIS A 111 28.35 15.29 -7.62
C HIS A 111 29.85 15.44 -7.35
N TYR A 112 30.19 16.48 -6.61
CA TYR A 112 31.56 16.80 -6.25
C TYR A 112 31.75 16.60 -4.74
N GLU A 113 32.81 15.91 -4.34
CA GLU A 113 33.16 15.69 -2.93
C GLU A 113 34.42 16.45 -2.54
N THR A 114 34.51 16.89 -1.29
CA THR A 114 35.75 17.48 -0.75
C THR A 114 36.86 16.44 -0.71
N GLN A 115 38.07 16.87 -1.05
CA GLN A 115 39.29 16.13 -0.76
C GLN A 115 39.82 16.45 0.63
N LYS A 116 40.56 15.52 1.22
CA LYS A 116 41.20 15.74 2.52
C LYS A 116 42.29 16.80 2.38
N VAL A 117 42.12 17.96 3.00
CA VAL A 117 43.12 19.04 2.99
C VAL A 117 43.78 19.10 4.37
N ILE A 118 45.07 18.79 4.39
CA ILE A 118 45.92 18.85 5.57
C ILE A 118 46.71 20.16 5.54
N TRP A 119 46.76 20.85 6.67
CA TRP A 119 47.67 21.96 6.88
C TRP A 119 48.86 21.49 7.70
N GLU A 120 50.00 21.33 7.02
CA GLU A 120 51.29 21.06 7.66
C GLU A 120 51.89 22.37 8.16
N VAL A 121 51.98 22.53 9.48
CA VAL A 121 52.65 23.66 10.11
C VAL A 121 54.03 23.21 10.56
N SER A 122 55.09 23.88 10.08
CA SER A 122 56.45 23.59 10.52
C SER A 122 56.56 23.68 12.05
N GLY A 123 56.72 22.51 12.70
CA GLY A 123 56.86 22.39 14.16
C GLY A 123 55.59 22.11 14.97
N LYS A 124 54.44 21.80 14.35
CA LYS A 124 53.22 21.32 15.05
C LYS A 124 52.62 20.09 14.37
N GLU A 125 51.69 19.42 15.05
CA GLU A 125 50.92 18.29 14.49
C GLU A 125 50.07 18.74 13.29
N ASP A 126 49.90 17.83 12.32
CA ASP A 126 49.11 18.04 11.11
C ASP A 126 47.65 18.34 11.45
N ILE A 127 47.16 19.51 11.06
CA ILE A 127 45.77 19.91 11.31
C ILE A 127 44.95 19.61 10.06
N VAL A 128 43.94 18.74 10.18
CA VAL A 128 42.96 18.50 9.12
C VAL A 128 42.00 19.68 9.07
N ILE A 129 42.01 20.41 7.95
CA ILE A 129 41.13 21.58 7.76
C ILE A 129 39.81 21.14 7.13
N PHE A 130 39.88 20.24 6.15
CA PHE A 130 38.71 19.65 5.49
C PHE A 130 38.82 18.14 5.49
N GLU A 131 37.73 17.48 5.91
CA GLU A 131 37.56 16.04 5.80
C GLU A 131 37.16 15.66 4.36
N LYS A 132 37.45 14.42 3.96
CA LYS A 132 37.04 13.88 2.66
C LYS A 132 35.57 13.48 2.69
N GLY A 133 34.85 13.72 1.59
CA GLY A 133 33.52 13.14 1.35
C GLY A 133 32.34 14.03 1.74
N ILE A 134 32.55 15.33 1.89
CA ILE A 134 31.46 16.30 2.01
C ILE A 134 31.04 16.71 0.60
N GLU A 135 29.76 16.61 0.29
CA GLU A 135 29.21 17.06 -0.99
C GLU A 135 29.30 18.59 -1.09
N VAL A 136 29.91 19.07 -2.17
CA VAL A 136 30.15 20.49 -2.45
C VAL A 136 29.79 20.83 -3.89
N ASN A 137 29.65 22.11 -4.17
CA ASN A 137 29.47 22.61 -5.53
C ASN A 137 30.80 22.57 -6.30
N GLU A 138 30.70 22.58 -7.63
CA GLU A 138 31.86 22.54 -8.54
C GLU A 138 32.90 23.65 -8.29
N ASP A 139 32.45 24.83 -7.84
CA ASP A 139 33.32 26.00 -7.64
C ASP A 139 33.93 26.07 -6.23
N PHE A 140 33.80 25.04 -5.41
CA PHE A 140 34.36 25.02 -4.07
C PHE A 140 35.90 25.02 -4.09
N ILE A 141 36.49 25.90 -3.27
CA ILE A 141 37.94 26.00 -3.14
C ILE A 141 38.30 26.04 -1.66
N ALA A 142 39.17 25.11 -1.25
CA ALA A 142 39.65 25.05 0.12
C ALA A 142 40.65 26.18 0.37
N THR A 143 40.38 26.97 1.41
CA THR A 143 41.27 28.03 1.89
C THR A 143 41.92 27.57 3.19
N LEU A 144 43.25 27.67 3.25
CA LEU A 144 43.99 27.35 4.47
C LEU A 144 43.91 28.53 5.45
N PRO A 145 44.08 28.29 6.77
CA PRO A 145 44.14 29.36 7.78
C PRO A 145 45.23 30.41 7.51
N ASP A 146 46.24 30.07 6.72
CA ASP A 146 47.34 30.95 6.28
C ASP A 146 46.97 31.82 5.06
N GLY A 147 45.72 31.77 4.59
CA GLY A 147 45.25 32.51 3.41
C GLY A 147 45.69 31.92 2.07
N THR A 148 46.46 30.82 2.07
CA THR A 148 46.81 30.08 0.85
C THR A 148 45.57 29.39 0.29
N VAL A 149 45.22 29.72 -0.95
CA VAL A 149 44.12 29.11 -1.70
C VAL A 149 44.66 27.88 -2.44
N LYS A 150 44.02 26.72 -2.26
CA LYS A 150 44.37 25.50 -3.02
C LYS A 150 43.77 25.54 -4.42
N SER A 151 44.28 24.71 -5.34
CA SER A 151 43.63 24.56 -6.65
C SER A 151 42.32 23.77 -6.53
N LYS A 152 41.47 23.84 -7.57
CA LYS A 152 40.18 23.13 -7.62
C LYS A 152 40.39 21.62 -7.49
N GLU A 153 41.41 21.06 -8.15
CA GLU A 153 41.74 19.64 -8.15
C GLU A 153 42.27 19.15 -6.78
N GLN A 154 42.84 20.05 -5.99
CA GLN A 154 43.30 19.75 -4.62
C GLN A 154 42.18 19.91 -3.58
N SER A 155 41.08 20.56 -3.95
CA SER A 155 39.96 20.87 -3.05
C SER A 155 38.78 19.92 -3.27
N ILE A 156 38.55 19.50 -4.51
CA ILE A 156 37.36 18.76 -4.95
C ILE A 156 37.76 17.49 -5.72
N TYR A 157 36.94 16.46 -5.59
CA TYR A 157 36.94 15.25 -6.42
C TYR A 157 35.58 15.07 -7.10
N PRO A 158 35.52 14.97 -8.45
CA PRO A 158 34.30 14.61 -9.16
C PRO A 158 34.00 13.13 -8.96
N VAL A 159 32.82 12.82 -8.43
CA VAL A 159 32.34 11.44 -8.27
C VAL A 159 31.48 11.07 -9.48
N SER A 160 31.78 9.95 -10.12
CA SER A 160 30.98 9.46 -11.24
C SER A 160 29.67 8.80 -10.79
N ASN A 161 28.69 8.69 -11.69
CA ASN A 161 27.44 7.98 -11.42
C ASN A 161 27.69 6.54 -10.94
N TYR A 162 28.65 5.85 -11.55
CA TYR A 162 29.00 4.49 -11.15
C TYR A 162 29.61 4.44 -9.74
N GLU A 163 30.54 5.35 -9.42
CA GLU A 163 31.16 5.42 -8.09
C GLU A 163 30.11 5.68 -6.99
N HIS A 164 29.19 6.61 -7.23
CA HIS A 164 28.13 6.93 -6.29
C HIS A 164 27.23 5.72 -6.00
N GLU A 165 26.75 5.02 -7.04
CA GLU A 165 25.89 3.85 -6.87
C GLU A 165 26.65 2.65 -6.29
N SER A 166 27.94 2.49 -6.62
CA SER A 166 28.81 1.47 -6.01
C SER A 166 28.95 1.69 -4.49
N PHE A 167 29.17 2.94 -4.08
CA PHE A 167 29.23 3.28 -2.66
C PHE A 167 27.91 3.01 -1.92
N LEU A 168 26.77 3.34 -2.53
CA LEU A 168 25.46 3.01 -1.98
C LEU A 168 25.24 1.49 -1.89
N ASN A 169 25.73 0.74 -2.88
CA ASN A 169 25.64 -0.71 -2.91
C ASN A 169 26.50 -1.36 -1.81
N ASP A 170 27.72 -0.85 -1.59
CA ASP A 170 28.60 -1.33 -0.54
C ASP A 170 28.05 -1.06 0.87
N LYS A 171 27.36 0.08 1.07
CA LYS A 171 26.61 0.33 2.31
C LYS A 171 25.53 -0.74 2.55
N LYS A 172 24.86 -1.21 1.50
CA LYS A 172 23.83 -2.27 1.59
C LYS A 172 24.42 -3.66 1.87
N ARG A 173 25.73 -3.87 1.66
CA ARG A 173 26.39 -5.16 1.97
C ARG A 173 26.47 -5.42 3.47
N PHE A 174 26.40 -4.39 4.31
CA PHE A 174 26.38 -4.54 5.75
C PHE A 174 24.98 -4.94 6.22
N ILE A 175 24.81 -6.20 6.57
CA ILE A 175 23.55 -6.73 7.09
C ILE A 175 23.71 -7.13 8.55
N LYS A 176 22.65 -6.93 9.32
CA LYS A 176 22.50 -7.44 10.67
C LYS A 176 22.02 -8.88 10.59
N ILE A 177 22.66 -9.74 11.36
CA ILE A 177 22.38 -11.17 11.42
C ILE A 177 22.09 -11.52 12.88
N PRO A 178 21.01 -12.26 13.17
CA PRO A 178 20.72 -12.71 14.53
C PRO A 178 21.60 -13.89 14.92
N THR A 179 21.95 -14.01 16.21
CA THR A 179 22.56 -15.25 16.72
C THR A 179 21.56 -16.41 16.66
N ALA A 180 22.06 -17.66 16.59
CA ALA A 180 21.19 -18.84 16.48
C ALA A 180 20.20 -18.98 17.65
N GLU A 181 20.58 -18.55 18.86
CA GLU A 181 19.68 -18.53 20.01
C GLU A 181 18.54 -17.53 19.82
N LEU A 182 18.86 -16.33 19.30
CA LEU A 182 17.87 -15.29 19.04
C LEU A 182 16.87 -15.72 17.96
N VAL A 183 17.31 -16.45 16.93
CA VAL A 183 16.43 -16.95 15.87
C VAL A 183 15.26 -17.75 16.45
N ASN A 184 15.52 -18.68 17.35
CA ASN A 184 14.47 -19.50 17.97
C ASN A 184 13.49 -18.66 18.80
N LYS A 185 14.01 -17.69 19.56
CA LYS A 185 13.18 -16.78 20.35
C LYS A 185 12.29 -15.92 19.44
N MET A 186 12.86 -15.37 18.38
CA MET A 186 12.15 -14.56 17.40
C MET A 186 11.04 -15.36 16.73
N LEU A 187 11.29 -16.61 16.34
CA LEU A 187 10.26 -17.47 15.75
C LEU A 187 9.07 -17.69 16.70
N SER A 188 9.35 -18.00 17.97
CA SER A 188 8.30 -18.17 18.97
C SER A 188 7.48 -16.89 19.19
N GLU A 189 8.16 -15.73 19.26
CA GLU A 189 7.51 -14.43 19.46
C GLU A 189 6.69 -14.03 18.23
N ILE A 190 7.19 -14.34 17.02
CA ILE A 190 6.48 -14.10 15.76
C ILE A 190 5.21 -14.94 15.67
N ASP A 191 5.27 -16.22 16.03
CA ASP A 191 4.10 -17.10 16.05
C ASP A 191 3.04 -16.61 17.05
N GLU A 192 3.47 -16.16 18.23
CA GLU A 192 2.58 -15.59 19.25
C GLU A 192 1.93 -14.28 18.79
N LEU A 193 2.69 -13.37 18.18
CA LEU A 193 2.18 -12.07 17.70
C LEU A 193 1.29 -12.19 16.46
N LEU A 194 1.56 -13.16 15.59
CA LEU A 194 0.73 -13.41 14.41
C LEU A 194 -0.60 -14.06 14.77
N ALA A 195 -0.64 -14.88 15.80
CA ALA A 195 -1.86 -15.53 16.27
C ALA A 195 -2.95 -14.49 16.58
N TYR A 196 -4.20 -14.86 16.29
CA TYR A 196 -5.33 -14.04 16.71
C TYR A 196 -5.51 -14.15 18.22
N GLU A 197 -5.72 -13.01 18.85
CA GLU A 197 -6.24 -12.96 20.21
C GLU A 197 -7.71 -13.39 20.23
N TYR A 198 -8.15 -13.98 21.34
CA TYR A 198 -9.52 -14.44 21.50
C TYR A 198 -10.53 -13.29 21.33
N HIS A 199 -11.38 -13.38 20.31
CA HIS A 199 -12.45 -12.44 20.01
C HIS A 199 -13.68 -13.14 19.42
N SER A 200 -14.83 -12.47 19.41
CA SER A 200 -16.11 -13.06 18.97
C SER A 200 -16.18 -13.44 17.49
N GLU A 201 -15.30 -12.90 16.65
CA GLU A 201 -15.22 -13.21 15.21
C GLU A 201 -14.34 -14.42 14.87
N LEU A 202 -13.87 -15.18 15.87
CA LEU A 202 -13.12 -16.41 15.65
C LEU A 202 -14.05 -17.62 15.60
N ASP A 203 -13.76 -18.52 14.67
CA ASP A 203 -14.35 -19.86 14.63
C ASP A 203 -13.64 -20.82 15.62
N ASP A 204 -14.20 -22.01 15.84
CA ASP A 204 -13.66 -23.05 16.72
C ASP A 204 -12.22 -23.47 16.35
N PHE A 205 -11.82 -23.26 15.09
CA PHE A 205 -10.47 -23.52 14.56
C PHE A 205 -9.53 -22.31 14.61
N ASN A 206 -9.88 -21.25 15.35
CA ASN A 206 -9.08 -20.03 15.47
C ASN A 206 -8.89 -19.29 14.12
N ASN A 207 -9.83 -19.47 13.20
CA ASN A 207 -9.86 -18.77 11.92
C ASN A 207 -10.77 -17.55 12.03
N LYS A 208 -10.31 -16.39 11.55
CA LYS A 208 -11.10 -15.16 11.62
C LYS A 208 -12.20 -15.15 10.56
N LYS A 209 -13.46 -14.99 10.98
CA LYS A 209 -14.63 -14.81 10.10
C LYS A 209 -15.37 -13.53 10.49
N THR A 210 -15.28 -12.51 9.64
CA THR A 210 -16.05 -11.27 9.84
C THR A 210 -17.53 -11.55 9.60
N LEU A 211 -18.38 -11.11 10.52
CA LEU A 211 -19.82 -11.18 10.35
C LEU A 211 -20.27 -10.20 9.26
N LEU A 212 -21.32 -10.56 8.51
CA LEU A 212 -21.91 -9.65 7.54
C LEU A 212 -22.43 -8.40 8.27
N ASN A 213 -22.15 -7.23 7.71
CA ASN A 213 -22.78 -6.00 8.19
C ASN A 213 -24.31 -6.10 8.00
N VAL A 214 -25.08 -5.37 8.81
CA VAL A 214 -26.55 -5.33 8.76
C VAL A 214 -27.05 -5.10 7.33
N ALA A 215 -26.41 -4.20 6.58
CA ALA A 215 -26.73 -3.95 5.17
C ALA A 215 -26.49 -5.16 4.26
N GLN A 216 -25.38 -5.89 4.46
CA GLN A 216 -25.05 -7.07 3.67
C GLN A 216 -25.99 -8.24 3.94
N ARG A 217 -26.55 -8.35 5.16
CA ARG A 217 -27.57 -9.37 5.45
C ARG A 217 -28.84 -9.23 4.62
N PHE A 218 -29.16 -8.03 4.14
CA PHE A 218 -30.30 -7.80 3.25
C PHE A 218 -29.96 -8.01 1.76
N LEU A 219 -28.68 -7.99 1.42
CA LEU A 219 -28.20 -8.29 0.06
C LEU A 219 -27.94 -9.80 -0.13
N ASP A 220 -27.75 -10.57 0.95
CA ASP A 220 -27.51 -12.03 0.90
C ASP A 220 -28.76 -12.86 0.56
N THR A 221 -29.95 -12.24 0.54
CA THR A 221 -31.18 -12.92 0.12
C THR A 221 -31.19 -13.08 -1.40
N ARG A 222 -30.82 -14.29 -1.87
CA ARG A 222 -30.95 -14.73 -3.27
C ARG A 222 -32.31 -14.32 -3.84
N GLY A 223 -32.31 -13.53 -4.92
CA GLY A 223 -33.53 -13.16 -5.64
C GLY A 223 -34.37 -12.09 -4.96
N TYR A 224 -33.79 -11.07 -4.31
CA TYR A 224 -34.53 -9.84 -4.00
C TYR A 224 -34.92 -9.14 -5.32
N VAL A 225 -36.03 -9.58 -5.91
CA VAL A 225 -36.75 -8.78 -6.88
C VAL A 225 -37.24 -7.58 -6.09
N SER A 226 -36.81 -6.37 -6.45
CA SER A 226 -37.54 -5.14 -6.11
C SER A 226 -38.86 -5.15 -6.89
N GLY A 227 -39.68 -6.18 -6.67
CA GLY A 227 -41.05 -6.25 -7.13
C GLY A 227 -41.80 -5.30 -6.22
N SER A 228 -42.19 -4.15 -6.76
CA SER A 228 -43.43 -3.54 -6.31
C SER A 228 -44.53 -4.57 -6.62
N GLU A 229 -44.74 -5.53 -5.72
CA GLU A 229 -45.88 -6.42 -5.72
C GLU A 229 -47.10 -5.53 -5.51
N THR A 230 -47.70 -5.05 -6.61
CA THR A 230 -49.12 -4.71 -6.56
C THR A 230 -49.82 -6.00 -6.21
N ILE A 231 -50.27 -6.12 -4.95
CA ILE A 231 -51.13 -7.22 -4.52
C ILE A 231 -52.30 -7.29 -5.52
N SER A 232 -52.23 -8.23 -6.46
CA SER A 232 -53.33 -8.51 -7.36
C SER A 232 -54.38 -9.22 -6.53
N LEU A 233 -55.43 -8.48 -6.15
CA LEU A 233 -56.61 -8.94 -5.41
C LEU A 233 -57.40 -10.05 -6.13
N ASN A 234 -56.88 -10.64 -7.21
CA ASN A 234 -57.59 -11.61 -8.04
C ASN A 234 -57.46 -13.07 -7.57
N GLN A 235 -56.68 -13.39 -6.53
CA GLN A 235 -56.55 -14.78 -6.04
C GLN A 235 -56.98 -15.00 -4.58
N LEU A 236 -57.59 -14.00 -3.96
CA LEU A 236 -58.55 -14.21 -2.88
C LEU A 236 -59.69 -13.25 -3.16
N GLY A 237 -60.86 -13.78 -3.49
CA GLY A 237 -62.05 -12.96 -3.73
C GLY A 237 -62.22 -11.96 -2.60
N ALA A 238 -61.91 -10.69 -2.88
CA ALA A 238 -62.04 -9.61 -1.94
C ALA A 238 -63.54 -9.39 -1.69
N ILE A 239 -64.08 -10.06 -0.68
CA ILE A 239 -65.39 -9.75 -0.13
C ILE A 239 -65.19 -8.48 0.70
N VAL A 240 -65.18 -7.32 0.03
CA VAL A 240 -65.38 -6.02 0.68
C VAL A 240 -66.87 -5.68 0.64
N SER A 241 -67.68 -6.48 1.35
CA SER A 241 -69.03 -6.05 1.69
C SER A 241 -68.97 -5.23 2.97
N TYR A 242 -69.18 -3.93 2.86
CA TYR A 242 -69.42 -3.09 4.03
C TYR A 242 -70.81 -3.42 4.60
N ASP A 243 -70.84 -3.88 5.86
CA ASP A 243 -72.06 -4.04 6.65
C ASP A 243 -72.46 -2.67 7.20
N ASN A 244 -73.46 -2.05 6.60
CA ASN A 244 -73.99 -0.75 7.02
C ASN A 244 -75.15 -0.87 8.03
N GLY A 245 -75.22 -1.96 8.78
CA GLY A 245 -76.21 -2.15 9.83
C GLY A 245 -77.58 -2.59 9.30
N PRO A 246 -78.46 -3.05 10.21
CA PRO A 246 -79.63 -3.84 9.86
C PRO A 246 -80.67 -2.98 9.14
N GLY A 247 -80.75 -3.16 7.81
CA GLY A 247 -81.74 -2.52 6.95
C GLY A 247 -81.28 -2.23 5.53
N SER A 248 -79.96 -2.25 5.25
CA SER A 248 -79.46 -1.97 3.90
C SER A 248 -79.37 -3.23 3.03
N LYS A 249 -80.05 -3.23 1.88
CA LYS A 249 -79.89 -4.27 0.86
C LYS A 249 -78.61 -4.01 0.06
N THR A 250 -77.67 -4.95 0.12
CA THR A 250 -76.44 -4.95 -0.69
C THR A 250 -76.77 -5.16 -2.16
N VAL A 251 -76.41 -4.18 -3.01
CA VAL A 251 -76.42 -4.34 -4.47
C VAL A 251 -75.12 -5.00 -4.90
N ARG A 252 -75.23 -6.17 -5.56
CA ARG A 252 -74.13 -6.76 -6.32
C ARG A 252 -74.15 -6.18 -7.72
N ILE A 253 -73.01 -5.69 -8.20
CA ILE A 253 -72.83 -5.38 -9.62
C ILE A 253 -72.45 -6.71 -10.27
N GLU A 254 -73.40 -7.30 -10.99
CA GLU A 254 -73.16 -8.43 -11.89
C GLU A 254 -73.10 -7.89 -13.34
N ASP A 255 -72.25 -8.55 -14.13
CA ASP A 255 -71.82 -8.22 -15.49
C ASP A 255 -72.97 -7.99 -16.48
N ALA A 256 -72.79 -7.04 -17.41
CA ALA A 256 -73.59 -6.93 -18.62
C ALA A 256 -72.71 -6.54 -19.82
N GLU A 257 -72.74 -7.41 -20.83
CA GLU A 257 -72.00 -7.39 -22.10
C GLU A 257 -72.75 -6.58 -23.18
N ASP A 258 -71.95 -5.85 -23.98
CA ASP A 258 -72.08 -5.41 -25.38
C ASP A 258 -73.34 -4.68 -25.92
N THR A 259 -73.12 -3.54 -26.59
CA THR A 259 -73.53 -3.36 -28.01
C THR A 259 -72.95 -2.08 -28.64
N THR A 260 -72.29 -2.30 -29.78
CA THR A 260 -71.81 -1.33 -30.80
C THR A 260 -73.03 -0.79 -31.58
N ALA A 261 -73.19 0.46 -32.08
CA ALA A 261 -72.38 1.18 -33.07
C ALA A 261 -72.86 2.64 -33.34
N SER A 262 -71.88 3.52 -33.65
CA SER A 262 -71.80 4.59 -34.68
C SER A 262 -72.91 5.65 -34.88
N THR A 263 -72.55 6.94 -34.82
CA THR A 263 -72.45 7.85 -36.01
C THR A 263 -71.77 9.21 -35.67
N THR A 264 -70.73 9.48 -36.45
CA THR A 264 -69.99 10.69 -36.88
C THR A 264 -70.66 12.08 -36.70
N GLN A 265 -70.00 13.10 -36.10
CA GLN A 265 -69.06 14.08 -36.74
C GLN A 265 -68.77 15.31 -35.83
N THR A 266 -67.51 15.82 -35.91
CA THR A 266 -66.99 17.17 -35.49
C THR A 266 -66.66 17.31 -34.00
N THR A 267 -65.40 17.42 -33.52
CA THR A 267 -64.28 18.29 -33.94
C THR A 267 -62.96 17.71 -33.43
N SER A 268 -61.91 17.66 -34.26
CA SER A 268 -60.64 16.98 -33.97
C SER A 268 -59.63 17.86 -33.21
N SER A 269 -58.92 17.18 -32.32
CA SER A 269 -57.72 17.57 -31.56
C SER A 269 -56.52 17.96 -32.42
N THR A 270 -55.71 18.92 -31.95
CA THR A 270 -54.25 18.90 -32.13
C THR A 270 -53.56 19.88 -31.18
N THR A 271 -52.76 19.39 -30.25
CA THR A 271 -51.58 20.11 -29.73
C THR A 271 -50.36 19.37 -30.21
N THR A 272 -49.64 20.02 -31.12
CA THR A 272 -48.41 19.57 -31.76
C THR A 272 -47.21 19.98 -30.92
N ASN A 273 -46.24 19.07 -30.91
CA ASN A 273 -44.89 19.13 -30.35
C ASN A 273 -44.08 20.40 -30.70
N THR A 274 -43.04 20.68 -29.90
CA THR A 274 -41.70 20.96 -30.44
C THR A 274 -40.63 20.50 -29.46
N SER A 275 -39.78 19.59 -29.95
CA SER A 275 -38.52 19.10 -29.39
C SER A 275 -37.36 20.06 -29.66
N THR A 276 -36.20 19.81 -29.01
CA THR A 276 -34.78 20.11 -29.38
C THR A 276 -34.04 20.86 -28.26
N THR A 277 -32.77 20.63 -27.90
CA THR A 277 -31.75 19.56 -28.03
C THR A 277 -30.59 19.95 -27.08
N THR A 278 -29.77 18.98 -26.63
CA THR A 278 -28.31 19.08 -26.32
C THR A 278 -27.71 20.32 -25.66
N THR A 279 -26.96 20.12 -24.57
CA THR A 279 -25.51 20.41 -24.53
C THR A 279 -24.82 19.71 -23.35
N THR A 280 -23.69 19.11 -23.68
CA THR A 280 -22.62 18.60 -22.82
C THR A 280 -22.01 19.68 -21.92
N THR A 281 -21.67 19.36 -20.68
CA THR A 281 -20.45 19.87 -20.03
C THR A 281 -19.96 18.90 -18.95
N THR A 282 -18.76 18.40 -19.19
CA THR A 282 -17.84 17.78 -18.24
C THR A 282 -17.46 18.77 -17.14
N LEU A 283 -17.43 18.34 -15.88
CA LEU A 283 -16.57 18.96 -14.87
C LEU A 283 -16.05 17.90 -13.90
N SER A 284 -14.81 17.52 -14.17
CA SER A 284 -13.85 16.95 -13.23
C SER A 284 -13.62 17.93 -12.08
N SER A 285 -13.62 17.44 -10.84
CA SER A 285 -13.02 18.16 -9.71
C SER A 285 -11.77 17.41 -9.27
N SER A 286 -10.64 17.82 -9.85
CA SER A 286 -9.31 17.57 -9.35
C SER A 286 -9.07 18.40 -8.09
N THR A 287 -8.69 17.75 -6.99
CA THR A 287 -8.21 18.42 -5.79
C THR A 287 -6.73 18.77 -5.99
N THR A 288 -6.47 19.92 -6.60
CA THR A 288 -5.14 20.56 -6.57
C THR A 288 -4.98 21.31 -5.25
N ARG A 289 -3.98 20.88 -4.47
CA ARG A 289 -3.42 21.64 -3.36
C ARG A 289 -2.56 22.77 -3.92
N THR A 290 -2.93 24.01 -3.63
CA THR A 290 -2.03 25.16 -3.72
C THR A 290 -1.70 25.63 -2.31
N PHE A 291 -0.40 25.60 -2.05
CA PHE A 291 0.25 26.32 -0.97
C PHE A 291 0.06 27.82 -1.19
N ASP A 292 -0.41 28.52 -0.17
CA ASP A 292 -0.10 29.92 0.03
C ASP A 292 0.54 30.07 1.42
N GLY A 293 1.62 30.83 1.45
CA GLY A 293 2.53 30.94 2.57
C GLY A 293 2.29 32.19 3.41
N GLY A 294 2.85 32.15 4.61
CA GLY A 294 3.19 33.35 5.37
C GLY A 294 2.54 33.42 6.75
N GLU A 295 3.23 32.90 7.77
CA GLU A 295 3.46 33.72 8.96
C GLU A 295 4.73 33.29 9.69
N ALA A 296 5.52 34.31 10.02
CA ALA A 296 6.83 34.23 10.64
C ALA A 296 6.70 33.95 12.14
N ALA A 297 7.46 33.00 12.66
CA ALA A 297 7.73 32.88 14.09
C ALA A 297 9.18 33.28 14.36
N THR A 298 9.31 34.35 15.12
CA THR A 298 10.54 34.97 15.60
C THR A 298 11.24 34.09 16.64
N SER A 299 12.57 34.06 16.54
CA SER A 299 13.51 33.71 17.60
C SER A 299 13.33 34.61 18.83
N SER A 300 13.29 34.02 20.03
CA SER A 300 13.90 34.62 21.22
C SER A 300 13.99 33.61 22.38
N TYR A 301 15.23 33.49 22.88
CA TYR A 301 15.79 32.81 24.05
C TYR A 301 16.25 31.35 23.89
#